data_AF-A0A7L8UJI0-F1
#
_entry.id   AF-A0A7L8UJI0-F1
#
_cell.length_a   1.000
_cell.length_b   1.000
_cell.length_c   1.000
_cell.angle_alpha   90.00
_cell.angle_beta   90.00
_cell.angle_gamma   90.00
#
_symmetry.space_group_name_H-M   'P 1'
#
loop_
_entity.id
_entity.type
_entity.pdbx_description
1 polymer ?
#
loop_
_entity_poly.entity_id
_entity_poly.type
_entity_poly.pdbx_seq_one_letter_code
_entity_poly.pdbx_strand_id
1 'polypeptide(L)'
;MTIEEIIDRQMSAFNNKDIINMMSLYTEDTKIYNFSDYSLVINGKKECEEMFVRLFEQSPDLNAEFIKTIYFNNKAIVHEYVYGRNGINEKKEQVVIFEIQDEKISRMDIMRE
;
A
#
# COMPACT_ATOMS: atom_id res chain seq x y z
N MET A 1 5.74 -1.37 -17.05
CA MET A 1 4.51 -0.81 -16.48
C MET A 1 4.74 0.64 -16.15
N THR A 2 3.76 1.50 -16.43
CA THR A 2 3.81 2.89 -15.93
C THR A 2 3.56 2.92 -14.42
N ILE A 3 3.84 4.05 -13.76
CA ILE A 3 3.60 4.19 -12.32
C ILE A 3 2.10 4.09 -12.03
N GLU A 4 1.27 4.69 -12.89
CA GLU A 4 -0.18 4.59 -12.85
C GLU A 4 -0.64 3.13 -12.84
N GLU A 5 -0.15 2.32 -13.78
CA GLU A 5 -0.50 0.90 -13.87
C GLU A 5 -0.08 0.10 -12.62
N ILE A 6 1.07 0.42 -12.03
CA ILE A 6 1.55 -0.22 -10.79
C ILE A 6 0.61 0.11 -9.63
N ILE A 7 0.20 1.38 -9.49
CA ILE A 7 -0.68 1.85 -8.43
C ILE A 7 -2.09 1.28 -8.57
N ASP A 8 -2.63 1.23 -9.78
CA ASP A 8 -3.94 0.61 -10.05
C ASP A 8 -3.93 -0.90 -9.75
N ARG A 9 -2.85 -1.59 -10.12
CA ARG A 9 -2.68 -3.01 -9.78
C ARG A 9 -2.53 -3.22 -8.28
N GLN A 10 -1.82 -2.34 -7.58
CA GLN A 10 -1.64 -2.42 -6.13
C GLN A 10 -2.99 -2.26 -5.42
N MET A 11 -3.80 -1.28 -5.80
CA MET A 11 -5.15 -1.07 -5.27
C MET A 11 -6.08 -2.23 -5.60
N SER A 12 -6.04 -2.75 -6.83
CA SER A 12 -6.83 -3.93 -7.21
C SER A 12 -6.44 -5.16 -6.38
N ALA A 13 -5.15 -5.42 -6.19
CA ALA A 13 -4.67 -6.51 -5.35
C ALA A 13 -5.08 -6.30 -3.88
N PHE A 14 -5.06 -5.07 -3.38
CA PHE A 14 -5.51 -4.73 -2.02
C PHE A 14 -6.99 -5.08 -1.82
N ASN A 15 -7.85 -4.57 -2.69
CA ASN A 15 -9.30 -4.73 -2.59
C ASN A 15 -9.74 -6.18 -2.78
N ASN A 16 -9.02 -6.94 -3.60
CA ASN A 16 -9.25 -8.36 -3.84
C ASN A 16 -8.55 -9.29 -2.83
N LYS A 17 -7.78 -8.74 -1.88
CA LYS A 17 -6.96 -9.51 -0.92
C LYS A 17 -6.01 -10.50 -1.63
N ASP A 18 -5.52 -10.12 -2.80
CA ASP A 18 -4.68 -10.96 -3.65
C ASP A 18 -3.21 -10.78 -3.29
N ILE A 19 -2.73 -11.61 -2.36
CA ILE A 19 -1.35 -11.53 -1.88
C ILE A 19 -0.31 -11.81 -2.97
N ILE A 20 -0.63 -12.69 -3.93
CA ILE A 20 0.30 -13.08 -5.01
C ILE A 20 0.53 -11.88 -5.93
N ASN A 21 -0.56 -11.26 -6.40
CA ASN A 21 -0.45 -10.07 -7.23
C ASN A 21 0.10 -8.88 -6.44
N MET A 22 -0.27 -8.72 -5.17
CA MET A 22 0.28 -7.68 -4.31
C MET A 22 1.82 -7.79 -4.24
N MET A 23 2.36 -8.94 -3.85
CA MET A 23 3.80 -9.13 -3.65
C MET A 23 4.60 -9.11 -4.96
N SER A 24 3.97 -9.34 -6.10
CA SER A 24 4.63 -9.18 -7.40
C SER A 24 5.10 -7.73 -7.67
N LEU A 25 4.43 -6.76 -7.05
CA LEU A 25 4.67 -5.33 -7.25
C LEU A 25 5.77 -4.76 -6.34
N TYR A 26 6.24 -5.49 -5.32
CA TYR A 26 7.24 -4.99 -4.37
C TYR A 26 8.65 -5.54 -4.67
N THR A 27 9.68 -4.71 -4.43
CA THR A 27 11.08 -5.15 -4.47
C THR A 27 11.40 -6.08 -3.30
N GLU A 28 12.47 -6.87 -3.42
CA GLU A 28 12.90 -7.79 -2.34
C GLU A 28 13.33 -7.04 -1.06
N ASP A 29 13.88 -5.84 -1.23
CA ASP A 29 14.38 -4.96 -0.18
C ASP A 29 13.40 -3.83 0.21
N THR A 30 12.11 -3.97 -0.15
CA THR A 30 11.12 -2.91 0.05
C THR A 30 11.04 -2.44 1.50
N LYS A 31 10.81 -1.14 1.71
CA LYS A 31 10.72 -0.55 3.05
C LYS A 31 9.39 0.13 3.25
N ILE A 32 8.78 -0.08 4.42
CA ILE A 32 7.56 0.65 4.81
C ILE A 32 7.87 1.49 6.04
N TYR A 33 7.55 2.78 5.96
CA TYR A 33 7.75 3.73 7.05
C TYR A 33 6.43 4.34 7.51
N ASN A 34 6.38 4.68 8.78
CA ASN A 34 5.41 5.65 9.28
C ASN A 34 5.92 7.06 8.92
N PHE A 35 5.11 7.84 8.20
CA PHE A 35 5.54 9.17 7.75
C PHE A 35 5.72 10.16 8.90
N SER A 36 4.96 10.01 9.99
CA SER A 36 4.92 10.99 11.09
C SER A 36 6.21 11.05 11.91
N ASP A 37 6.90 9.92 12.05
CA ASP A 37 8.11 9.78 12.88
C ASP A 37 9.29 9.12 12.15
N TYR A 38 9.11 8.77 10.87
CA TYR A 38 10.09 8.06 10.04
C TYR A 38 10.53 6.71 10.60
N SER A 39 9.74 6.10 11.48
CA SER A 39 10.03 4.76 12.00
C SER A 39 9.88 3.72 10.90
N LEU A 40 10.85 2.81 10.82
CA LEU A 40 10.82 1.66 9.92
C LEU A 40 9.84 0.63 10.49
N VAL A 41 8.76 0.38 9.76
CA VAL A 41 7.71 -0.58 10.13
C VAL A 41 8.00 -1.95 9.54
N ILE A 42 8.46 -1.99 8.27
CA ILE A 42 8.69 -3.21 7.51
C ILE A 42 10.02 -3.11 6.78
N ASN A 43 10.82 -4.18 6.89
CA ASN A 43 12.15 -4.30 6.35
C ASN A 43 12.28 -5.51 5.41
N GLY A 44 11.90 -5.31 4.15
CA GLY A 44 11.98 -6.31 3.09
C GLY A 44 10.65 -6.98 2.79
N LYS A 45 10.63 -7.69 1.66
CA LYS A 45 9.41 -8.24 1.07
C LYS A 45 8.72 -9.30 1.92
N LYS A 46 9.50 -10.13 2.62
CA LYS A 46 8.94 -11.18 3.49
C LYS A 46 8.08 -10.58 4.61
N GLU A 47 8.60 -9.56 5.30
CA GLU A 47 7.84 -8.86 6.35
C GLU A 47 6.62 -8.12 5.75
N CYS A 48 6.75 -7.58 4.54
CA CYS A 48 5.65 -6.96 3.79
C CYS A 48 4.52 -7.96 3.50
N GLU A 49 4.88 -9.15 3.03
CA GLU A 49 3.94 -10.25 2.77
C GLU A 49 3.22 -10.68 4.05
N GLU A 50 3.96 -10.94 5.13
CA GLU A 50 3.39 -11.32 6.43
C GLU A 50 2.43 -10.25 6.98
N MET A 51 2.74 -8.97 6.78
CA MET A 51 1.87 -7.86 7.16
C MET A 51 0.55 -7.88 6.37
N PHE A 52 0.61 -7.99 5.04
CA PHE A 52 -0.59 -7.98 4.20
C PHE A 52 -1.44 -9.24 4.36
N VAL A 53 -0.83 -10.43 4.48
CA VAL A 53 -1.55 -11.68 4.79
C VAL A 53 -2.37 -11.53 6.07
N ARG A 54 -1.72 -11.08 7.15
CA ARG A 54 -2.41 -10.87 8.43
C ARG A 54 -3.52 -9.85 8.31
N LEU A 55 -3.29 -8.75 7.60
CA LEU A 55 -4.30 -7.71 7.38
C LEU A 55 -5.52 -8.27 6.64
N PHE A 56 -5.31 -9.06 5.59
CA PHE A 56 -6.38 -9.66 4.78
C PHE A 56 -7.18 -10.70 5.56
N GLU A 57 -6.51 -11.57 6.33
CA GLU A 57 -7.17 -12.55 7.20
C GLU A 57 -8.05 -11.90 8.26
N GLN A 58 -7.59 -10.79 8.85
CA GLN A 58 -8.31 -10.08 9.90
C GLN A 58 -9.41 -9.15 9.38
N SER A 59 -9.43 -8.88 8.07
CA SER A 59 -10.27 -7.84 7.46
C SER A 59 -10.92 -8.33 6.15
N PRO A 60 -11.92 -9.25 6.21
CA PRO A 60 -12.56 -9.80 5.02
C PRO A 60 -13.25 -8.71 4.16
N ASP A 61 -13.79 -7.68 4.82
CA ASP A 61 -14.48 -6.56 4.18
C ASP A 61 -13.53 -5.40 3.83
N LEU A 62 -12.20 -5.58 3.98
CA LEU A 62 -11.20 -4.55 3.70
C LEU A 62 -11.34 -4.02 2.28
N ASN A 63 -11.33 -2.70 2.13
CA ASN A 63 -11.37 -2.05 0.84
C ASN A 63 -10.74 -0.66 0.94
N ALA A 64 -10.34 -0.13 -0.19
CA ALA A 64 -9.82 1.21 -0.34
C ALA A 64 -10.32 1.89 -1.62
N GLU A 65 -10.43 3.21 -1.56
CA GLU A 65 -10.95 4.05 -2.63
C GLU A 65 -10.03 5.24 -2.83
N PHE A 66 -9.56 5.45 -4.06
CA PHE A 66 -8.79 6.64 -4.40
C PHE A 66 -9.67 7.89 -4.37
N ILE A 67 -9.17 8.92 -3.68
CA ILE A 67 -9.71 10.28 -3.72
C ILE A 67 -8.95 11.07 -4.78
N LYS A 68 -7.62 11.03 -4.72
CA LYS A 68 -6.73 11.74 -5.63
C LYS A 68 -5.37 11.07 -5.68
N THR A 69 -4.77 11.07 -6.86
CA THR A 69 -3.37 10.64 -7.04
C THR A 69 -2.56 11.76 -7.66
N ILE A 70 -1.33 11.94 -7.18
CA ILE A 70 -0.33 12.85 -7.76
C ILE A 70 0.89 12.01 -8.13
N TYR A 71 1.31 12.09 -9.38
CA TYR A 71 2.53 11.45 -9.87
C TYR A 71 3.66 12.49 -9.94
N PHE A 72 4.81 12.19 -9.36
CA PHE A 72 5.97 13.08 -9.31
C PHE A 72 7.27 12.28 -9.46
N ASN A 73 7.92 12.39 -10.62
CA ASN A 73 9.08 11.57 -10.98
C ASN A 73 8.79 10.07 -10.80
N ASN A 74 9.53 9.39 -9.93
CA ASN A 74 9.38 7.98 -9.63
C ASN A 74 8.44 7.71 -8.44
N LYS A 75 7.59 8.68 -8.07
CA LYS A 75 6.72 8.59 -6.90
C LYS A 75 5.25 8.78 -7.27
N ALA A 76 4.40 8.08 -6.54
CA ALA A 76 2.96 8.31 -6.53
C ALA A 76 2.53 8.67 -5.10
N ILE A 77 1.78 9.76 -4.97
CA ILE A 77 1.16 10.20 -3.72
C ILE A 77 -0.33 9.93 -3.87
N VAL A 78 -0.81 8.95 -3.12
CA VAL A 78 -2.18 8.45 -3.16
C VAL A 78 -2.92 8.95 -1.93
N HIS A 79 -3.98 9.72 -2.14
CA HIS A 79 -4.93 10.13 -1.13
C HIS A 79 -6.16 9.23 -1.24
N GLU A 80 -6.49 8.51 -0.17
CA GLU A 80 -7.49 7.43 -0.21
C GLU A 80 -8.29 7.32 1.08
N TYR A 81 -9.45 6.66 0.97
CA TYR A 81 -10.16 6.09 2.11
C TYR A 81 -9.86 4.61 2.23
N VAL A 82 -9.72 4.11 3.46
CA VAL A 82 -9.67 2.68 3.80
C VAL A 82 -10.79 2.35 4.77
N TYR A 83 -11.48 1.24 4.56
CA TYR A 83 -12.58 0.77 5.42
C TYR A 83 -12.65 -0.76 5.43
N GLY A 84 -13.44 -1.31 6.35
CA GLY A 84 -13.55 -2.75 6.59
C GLY A 84 -12.35 -3.34 7.35
N ARG A 85 -11.38 -2.50 7.74
CA ARG A 85 -10.18 -2.91 8.47
C ARG A 85 -10.54 -3.36 9.88
N ASN A 86 -10.19 -4.59 10.25
CA ASN A 86 -10.51 -5.19 11.54
C ASN A 86 -12.01 -5.09 11.89
N GLY A 87 -12.88 -5.18 10.88
CA GLY A 87 -14.34 -5.04 11.04
C GLY A 87 -14.84 -3.61 11.24
N ILE A 88 -13.98 -2.59 11.15
CA ILE A 88 -14.37 -1.19 11.24
C ILE A 88 -14.80 -0.69 9.86
N ASN A 89 -16.10 -0.43 9.69
CA ASN A 89 -16.68 0.01 8.42
C ASN A 89 -16.62 1.52 8.18
N GLU A 90 -16.22 2.31 9.18
CA GLU A 90 -15.98 3.74 9.01
C GLU A 90 -14.81 3.97 8.04
N LYS A 91 -15.02 4.84 7.04
CA LYS A 91 -13.94 5.27 6.14
C LYS A 91 -12.91 6.06 6.93
N LYS A 92 -11.68 5.57 6.96
CA LYS A 92 -10.51 6.29 7.48
C LYS A 92 -9.73 6.87 6.32
N GLU A 93 -9.47 8.17 6.39
CA GLU A 93 -8.68 8.91 5.42
C GLU A 93 -7.19 8.65 5.67
N GLN A 94 -6.43 8.39 4.62
CA GLN A 94 -4.97 8.31 4.70
C GLN A 94 -4.32 8.77 3.41
N VAL A 95 -3.02 9.06 3.50
CA VAL A 95 -2.16 9.32 2.33
C VAL A 95 -1.04 8.31 2.33
N VAL A 96 -0.78 7.71 1.17
CA VAL A 96 0.29 6.75 0.96
C VAL A 96 1.22 7.29 -0.12
N ILE A 97 2.52 7.30 0.16
CA ILE A 97 3.54 7.68 -0.81
C ILE A 97 4.26 6.41 -1.24
N PHE A 98 4.19 6.10 -2.53
CA PHE A 98 4.94 5.00 -3.13
C PHE A 98 6.14 5.55 -3.87
N GLU A 99 7.29 4.90 -3.69
CA GLU A 99 8.46 5.08 -4.54
C GLU A 99 8.66 3.84 -5.42
N ILE A 100 8.86 4.08 -6.71
CA ILE A 100 8.97 3.06 -7.74
C ILE A 100 10.42 3.02 -8.24
N GLN A 101 10.96 1.81 -8.33
CA GLN A 101 12.26 1.50 -8.91
C GLN A 101 12.12 0.22 -9.73
N ASP A 102 12.62 0.23 -10.98
CA ASP A 102 12.59 -0.93 -11.88
C ASP A 102 11.20 -1.58 -11.97
N GLU A 103 10.17 -0.73 -12.11
CA GLU A 103 8.75 -1.10 -12.18
C GLU A 103 8.16 -1.77 -10.93
N LYS A 104 8.82 -1.62 -9.77
CA LYS A 104 8.37 -2.16 -8.48
C LYS A 104 8.40 -1.11 -7.38
N ILE A 105 7.56 -1.30 -6.37
CA ILE A 105 7.49 -0.49 -5.16
C ILE A 105 8.69 -0.83 -4.27
N SER A 106 9.62 0.12 -4.17
CA SER A 106 10.82 0.01 -3.31
C SER A 106 10.60 0.63 -1.93
N ARG A 107 9.66 1.59 -1.83
CA ARG A 107 9.31 2.22 -0.55
C ARG A 107 7.84 2.61 -0.51
N MET A 108 7.26 2.48 0.67
CA MET A 108 5.94 3.00 0.98
C MET A 108 6.01 3.80 2.29
N ASP A 109 5.53 5.04 2.28
CA ASP A 109 5.31 5.83 3.49
C ASP A 109 3.82 5.97 3.73
N ILE A 110 3.37 5.64 4.95
CA ILE A 110 1.97 5.74 5.34
C ILE A 110 1.80 6.95 6.23
N MET A 111 0.92 7.87 5.84
CA MET A 111 0.51 9.04 6.62
C MET A 111 -0.96 8.90 7.01
N ARG A 112 -1.22 8.97 8.33
CA ARG A 112 -2.56 8.92 8.93
C ARG A 112 -2.68 10.08 9.92
N GLU A 113 -3.89 10.56 10.13
CA GLU A 113 -4.21 11.42 11.28
C GLU A 113 -4.08 10.66 12.62
#